data_AF-A0A7X9E2H7-F1
#
_entry.id   AF-A0A7X9E2H7-F1
#
_cell.length_a   1.000
_cell.length_b   1.000
_cell.length_c   1.000
_cell.angle_alpha   90.00
_cell.angle_beta   90.00
_cell.angle_gamma   90.00
#
_symmetry.space_group_name_H-M   'P 1'
#
loop_
_entity.id
_entity.type
_entity.pdbx_description
1 polymer ?
#
loop_
_entity_poly.entity_id
_entity_poly.type
_entity_poly.pdbx_seq_one_letter_code
_entity_poly.pdbx_strand_id
1 'polypeptide(L)'
;NYIAYYHMDQTMVTDYPIVEINTTPAQLKNIKYPMAGQKSHHVTVGLYNIQNGKTIWLKTGEPLDQYLTNLAWSPDEKYFYIAHLNRDQNHMQLIKYDATTGEPVKILFEEKDNEFVEPLNPMIFLPKSNNRFLWFSERDGYNHLYLYDTEGNLIKQVTQGKLVIISFNGFDKT
;
A
#
# COMPACT_ATOMS: atom_id res chain seq x y z
N ASN A 1 12.50 3.49 14.42
CA ASN A 1 11.98 4.40 15.49
C ASN A 1 10.48 4.67 15.40
N TYR A 2 9.82 4.28 14.31
CA TYR A 2 8.42 4.54 14.07
C TYR A 2 7.61 3.24 13.94
N ILE A 3 6.31 3.34 14.17
CA ILE A 3 5.32 2.31 13.82
C ILE A 3 4.35 2.96 12.83
N ALA A 4 4.18 2.35 11.65
CA ALA A 4 3.13 2.74 10.73
C ALA A 4 1.86 1.93 11.01
N TYR A 5 0.70 2.57 10.95
CA TYR A 5 -0.59 1.91 11.13
C TYR A 5 -1.69 2.55 10.30
N TYR A 6 -2.67 1.75 9.92
CA TYR A 6 -3.89 2.24 9.31
C TYR A 6 -4.86 2.74 10.38
N HIS A 7 -5.50 3.86 10.11
CA HIS A 7 -6.71 4.29 10.79
C HIS A 7 -7.86 4.25 9.79
N MET A 8 -8.91 3.51 10.13
CA MET A 8 -10.02 3.21 9.25
C MET A 8 -11.31 3.76 9.84
N ASP A 9 -11.82 4.85 9.27
CA ASP A 9 -13.14 5.37 9.60
C ASP A 9 -14.21 4.59 8.83
N GLN A 10 -15.12 3.96 9.57
CA GLN A 10 -16.20 3.13 9.05
C GLN A 10 -17.59 3.72 9.31
N THR A 11 -17.68 4.98 9.74
CA THR A 11 -18.96 5.61 10.14
C THR A 11 -19.98 5.68 8.99
N MET A 12 -19.50 5.77 7.75
CA MET A 12 -20.29 5.76 6.51
C MET A 12 -20.65 4.35 6.00
N VAL A 13 -20.02 3.30 6.55
CA VAL A 13 -20.21 1.93 6.08
C VAL A 13 -21.47 1.34 6.69
N THR A 14 -22.23 0.63 5.85
CA THR A 14 -23.50 0.01 6.21
C THR A 14 -23.29 -1.08 7.27
N ASP A 15 -24.18 -1.10 8.26
CA ASP A 15 -24.27 -2.21 9.21
C ASP A 15 -24.87 -3.43 8.51
N TYR A 16 -24.18 -4.55 8.63
CA TYR A 16 -24.60 -5.84 8.13
C TYR A 16 -24.83 -6.80 9.31
N PRO A 17 -26.07 -7.25 9.53
CA PRO A 17 -26.39 -8.15 10.64
C PRO A 17 -25.87 -9.57 10.39
N ILE A 18 -25.16 -10.12 11.37
CA ILE A 18 -24.75 -11.52 11.44
C ILE A 18 -25.30 -12.17 12.71
N VAL A 19 -25.56 -13.48 12.67
CA VAL A 19 -25.96 -14.23 13.86
C VAL A 19 -24.71 -14.76 14.55
N GLU A 20 -24.49 -14.35 15.79
CA GLU A 20 -23.44 -14.83 16.67
C GLU A 20 -23.95 -16.07 17.43
N ILE A 21 -23.52 -17.25 16.97
CA ILE A 21 -24.01 -18.57 17.43
C ILE A 21 -23.20 -19.17 18.59
N ASN A 22 -22.15 -18.50 19.05
CA ASN A 22 -21.30 -18.96 20.16
C ASN A 22 -21.87 -18.55 21.54
N THR A 23 -23.01 -17.85 21.58
CA THR A 23 -23.75 -17.49 22.80
C THR A 23 -25.07 -18.26 22.87
N THR A 24 -25.65 -18.40 24.07
CA THR A 24 -26.97 -19.04 24.28
C THR A 24 -27.89 -18.12 25.10
N PRO A 25 -29.02 -17.64 24.55
CA PRO A 25 -29.44 -17.81 23.15
C PRO A 25 -28.49 -17.09 22.18
N ALA A 26 -28.48 -17.50 20.91
CA ALA A 26 -27.74 -16.82 19.87
C ALA A 26 -28.20 -15.36 19.74
N GLN A 27 -27.28 -14.47 19.36
CA GLN A 27 -27.53 -13.03 19.32
C GLN A 27 -27.29 -12.45 17.93
N LEU A 28 -28.03 -11.38 17.61
CA LEU A 28 -27.76 -10.58 16.43
C LEU A 28 -26.59 -9.62 16.72
N LYS A 29 -25.61 -9.60 15.83
CA LYS A 29 -24.45 -8.71 15.91
C LYS A 29 -24.25 -8.02 14.57
N ASN A 30 -24.18 -6.69 14.57
CA ASN A 30 -23.87 -5.95 13.35
C ASN A 30 -22.35 -5.86 13.15
N ILE A 31 -21.92 -5.99 11.90
CA ILE A 31 -20.57 -5.65 11.45
C ILE A 31 -20.63 -4.56 10.37
N LYS A 32 -19.52 -3.85 10.14
CA LYS A 32 -19.40 -2.93 9.01
C LYS A 32 -19.04 -3.72 7.76
N TYR A 33 -19.90 -3.71 6.74
CA TYR A 33 -19.66 -4.45 5.50
C TYR A 33 -20.08 -3.63 4.27
N PRO A 34 -19.13 -3.12 3.47
CA PRO A 34 -19.43 -2.39 2.24
C PRO A 34 -19.71 -3.37 1.11
N MET A 35 -20.97 -3.53 0.72
CA MET A 35 -21.32 -4.33 -0.47
C MET A 35 -20.92 -3.59 -1.76
N ALA A 36 -20.88 -4.32 -2.87
CA ALA A 36 -20.56 -3.77 -4.19
C ALA A 36 -21.39 -2.50 -4.50
N GLY A 37 -20.71 -1.43 -4.92
CA GLY A 37 -21.34 -0.13 -5.21
C GLY A 37 -21.65 0.75 -3.99
N GLN A 38 -21.50 0.24 -2.76
CA GLN A 38 -21.67 1.05 -1.55
C GLN A 38 -20.38 1.82 -1.20
N LYS A 39 -20.52 2.79 -0.28
CA LYS A 39 -19.38 3.52 0.27
C LYS A 39 -18.46 2.57 1.04
N SER A 40 -17.16 2.68 0.81
CA SER A 40 -16.15 1.99 1.62
C SER A 40 -15.64 2.87 2.75
N HIS A 41 -14.75 2.28 3.55
CA HIS A 41 -14.04 2.95 4.62
C HIS A 41 -13.17 4.09 4.10
N HIS A 42 -13.06 5.16 4.88
CA HIS A 42 -12.04 6.18 4.65
C HIS A 42 -10.79 5.80 5.44
N VAL A 43 -9.69 5.54 4.75
CA VAL A 43 -8.45 5.05 5.35
C VAL A 43 -7.40 6.16 5.34
N THR A 44 -6.75 6.36 6.48
CA THR A 44 -5.54 7.19 6.63
C THR A 44 -4.40 6.36 7.21
N VAL A 45 -3.17 6.83 7.01
CA VAL A 45 -1.96 6.18 7.56
C VAL A 45 -1.30 7.11 8.56
N GLY A 46 -1.11 6.60 9.78
CA GLY A 46 -0.38 7.27 10.85
C GLY A 46 1.01 6.68 11.02
N LEU A 47 2.00 7.55 11.22
CA LEU A 47 3.37 7.23 11.60
C LEU A 47 3.60 7.62 13.05
N TYR A 48 3.50 6.65 13.95
CA TYR A 48 3.70 6.84 15.38
C TYR A 48 5.20 6.83 15.73
N ASN A 49 5.71 7.93 16.28
CA ASN A 49 7.08 8.01 16.79
C ASN A 49 7.13 7.45 18.22
N ILE A 50 7.88 6.36 18.41
CA ILE A 50 7.96 5.66 19.69
C ILE A 50 8.66 6.51 20.76
N GLN A 51 9.61 7.36 20.38
CA GLN A 51 10.43 8.12 21.33
C GLN A 51 9.66 9.28 21.97
N ASN A 52 8.77 9.94 21.22
CA ASN A 52 8.06 11.13 21.70
C ASN A 52 6.53 10.96 21.79
N GLY A 53 6.01 9.81 21.38
CA GLY A 53 4.58 9.48 21.48
C GLY A 53 3.67 10.26 20.53
N LYS A 54 4.20 10.90 19.49
CA LYS A 54 3.43 11.67 18.51
C LYS A 54 3.16 10.86 17.25
N THR A 55 1.96 11.00 16.70
CA THR A 55 1.62 10.49 15.36
C THR A 55 1.75 11.61 14.32
N ILE A 56 2.47 11.33 13.24
CA ILE A 56 2.42 12.10 11.99
C ILE A 56 1.40 11.44 11.07
N TRP A 57 0.41 12.19 10.59
CA TRP A 57 -0.58 11.68 9.65
C TRP A 57 -0.14 11.98 8.23
N LEU A 58 -0.11 10.96 7.37
CA LEU A 58 0.21 11.13 5.97
C LEU A 58 -0.95 11.83 5.25
N LYS A 59 -0.64 12.87 4.48
CA LYS A 59 -1.62 13.63 3.71
C LYS A 59 -1.94 12.93 2.39
N THR A 60 -2.73 11.87 2.48
CA THR A 60 -3.08 10.98 1.37
C THR A 60 -4.10 11.57 0.39
N GLY A 61 -4.72 12.70 0.75
CA GLY A 61 -5.55 13.50 -0.15
C GLY A 61 -6.90 12.86 -0.51
N GLU A 62 -7.52 13.43 -1.54
CA GLU A 62 -8.79 13.00 -2.13
C GLU A 62 -8.55 12.24 -3.45
N PRO A 63 -9.48 11.37 -3.87
CA PRO A 63 -10.74 11.02 -3.21
C PRO A 63 -10.53 10.16 -1.95
N LEU A 64 -11.39 10.28 -0.94
CA LEU A 64 -11.33 9.42 0.26
C LEU A 64 -11.65 7.94 -0.04
N ASP A 65 -12.39 7.67 -1.12
CA ASP A 65 -12.69 6.32 -1.60
C ASP A 65 -11.53 5.81 -2.47
N GLN A 66 -10.41 5.52 -1.82
CA GLN A 66 -9.18 5.00 -2.40
C GLN A 66 -8.62 3.88 -1.52
N TYR A 67 -7.72 3.06 -2.06
CA TYR A 67 -7.02 2.03 -1.30
C TYR A 67 -5.54 2.38 -1.14
N LEU A 68 -5.06 2.35 0.10
CA LEU A 68 -3.68 2.62 0.45
C LEU A 68 -2.99 1.29 0.74
N THR A 69 -2.12 0.84 -0.17
CA THR A 69 -1.51 -0.50 -0.13
C THR A 69 0.02 -0.42 -0.06
N ASN A 70 0.68 -1.53 0.23
CA ASN A 70 2.15 -1.67 0.19
C ASN A 70 2.93 -0.59 0.93
N LEU A 71 2.56 -0.37 2.20
CA LEU A 71 3.28 0.55 3.08
C LEU A 71 4.75 0.13 3.22
N ALA A 72 5.67 1.02 2.87
CA ALA A 72 7.10 0.75 2.97
C ALA A 72 7.88 1.95 3.54
N TRP A 73 8.87 1.66 4.37
CA TRP A 73 9.81 2.65 4.88
C TRP A 73 11.04 2.73 3.98
N SER A 74 11.61 3.92 3.81
CA SER A 74 13.02 3.99 3.39
C SER A 74 13.91 3.38 4.48
N PRO A 75 15.04 2.74 4.14
CA PRO A 75 15.94 2.14 5.12
C PRO A 75 16.53 3.14 6.14
N ASP A 76 16.55 4.43 5.79
CA ASP A 76 16.98 5.52 6.67
C ASP A 76 15.82 6.21 7.43
N GLU A 77 14.60 5.67 7.35
CA GLU A 77 13.38 6.16 8.01
C GLU A 77 12.96 7.60 7.66
N LYS A 78 13.60 8.23 6.66
CA LYS A 78 13.28 9.62 6.26
C LYS A 78 12.03 9.73 5.40
N TYR A 79 11.73 8.68 4.64
CA TYR A 79 10.62 8.66 3.70
C TYR A 79 9.74 7.43 3.92
N PHE A 80 8.49 7.60 3.52
CA PHE A 80 7.49 6.55 3.53
C PHE A 80 6.86 6.42 2.16
N TYR A 81 6.51 5.21 1.74
CA TYR A 81 5.98 4.94 0.42
C TYR A 81 4.64 4.21 0.53
N ILE A 82 3.70 4.61 -0.32
CA ILE A 82 2.36 4.01 -0.40
C ILE A 82 2.00 3.83 -1.87
N ALA A 83 1.47 2.67 -2.22
CA ALA A 83 0.77 2.46 -3.48
C ALA A 83 -0.70 2.88 -3.32
N HIS A 84 -1.04 4.02 -3.89
CA HIS A 84 -2.40 4.53 -3.96
C HIS A 84 -3.11 3.86 -5.11
N LEU A 85 -4.27 3.28 -4.84
CA LEU A 85 -5.08 2.61 -5.83
C LEU A 85 -6.46 3.28 -5.87
N ASN A 86 -6.93 3.65 -7.05
CA ASN A 86 -8.26 4.21 -7.23
C ASN A 86 -9.36 3.19 -6.89
N ARG A 87 -10.60 3.66 -6.76
CA ARG A 87 -11.76 2.82 -6.45
C ARG A 87 -11.95 1.64 -7.40
N ASP A 88 -11.68 1.87 -8.68
CA ASP A 88 -11.84 0.86 -9.73
C ASP A 88 -10.67 -0.13 -9.78
N GLN A 89 -9.61 0.09 -9.01
CA GLN A 89 -8.43 -0.77 -8.92
C GLN A 89 -7.66 -0.95 -10.23
N ASN A 90 -7.76 0.01 -11.14
CA ASN A 90 -7.13 -0.03 -12.47
C ASN A 90 -6.07 1.06 -12.67
N HIS A 91 -5.86 1.92 -11.67
CA HIS A 91 -4.82 2.95 -11.67
C HIS A 91 -4.14 2.99 -10.31
N MET A 92 -2.84 2.66 -10.30
CA MET A 92 -1.98 2.75 -9.14
C MET A 92 -0.96 3.87 -9.29
N GLN A 93 -0.73 4.62 -8.22
CA GLN A 93 0.33 5.62 -8.11
C GLN A 93 1.21 5.28 -6.90
N LEU A 94 2.51 5.11 -7.11
CA LEU A 94 3.45 4.91 -6.00
C LEU A 94 3.97 6.27 -5.52
N ILE A 95 3.59 6.66 -4.31
CA ILE A 95 3.85 8.00 -3.77
C ILE A 95 4.88 7.94 -2.65
N LYS A 96 5.85 8.84 -2.70
CA LYS A 96 6.85 9.11 -1.66
C LYS A 96 6.37 10.23 -0.74
N TYR A 97 6.41 10.00 0.56
CA TYR A 97 6.04 10.93 1.63
C TYR A 97 7.25 11.26 2.50
N ASP A 98 7.31 12.48 3.01
CA ASP A 98 8.24 12.86 4.08
C ASP A 98 7.72 12.31 5.41
N ALA A 99 8.53 11.50 6.09
CA ALA A 99 8.09 10.83 7.32
C ALA A 99 7.98 11.78 8.53
N THR A 100 8.56 12.98 8.46
CA THR A 100 8.55 13.96 9.54
C THR A 100 7.38 14.92 9.44
N THR A 101 6.94 15.26 8.23
CA THR A 101 5.83 16.21 7.99
C THR A 101 4.54 15.53 7.56
N GLY A 102 4.64 14.33 6.97
CA GLY A 102 3.52 13.62 6.36
C GLY A 102 3.10 14.15 5.00
N GLU A 103 3.85 15.10 4.43
CA GLU A 103 3.57 15.68 3.11
C GLU A 103 3.95 14.72 1.98
N PRO A 104 3.16 14.66 0.89
CA PRO A 104 3.58 13.99 -0.33
C PRO A 104 4.75 14.79 -0.94
N VAL A 105 5.82 14.07 -1.28
CA VAL A 105 7.02 14.62 -1.91
C VAL A 105 6.94 14.44 -3.42
N LYS A 106 6.59 13.24 -3.89
CA LYS A 106 6.62 12.90 -5.32
C LYS A 106 5.80 11.65 -5.62
N ILE A 107 5.13 11.64 -6.77
CA ILE A 107 4.64 10.42 -7.42
C ILE A 107 5.82 9.82 -8.20
N LEU A 108 6.30 8.64 -7.79
CA LEU A 108 7.47 8.01 -8.41
C LEU A 108 7.14 7.48 -9.80
N PHE A 109 6.04 6.75 -9.92
CA PHE A 109 5.50 6.25 -11.18
C PHE A 109 4.05 5.85 -11.02
N GLU A 110 3.40 5.54 -12.14
CA GLU A 110 2.03 5.07 -12.21
C GLU A 110 1.95 3.75 -12.98
N GLU A 111 0.97 2.92 -12.65
CA GLU A 111 0.55 1.76 -13.43
C GLU A 111 -0.93 1.87 -13.75
N LYS A 112 -1.29 1.59 -15.00
CA LYS A 112 -2.66 1.62 -15.50
C LYS A 112 -2.91 0.38 -16.34
N ASP A 113 -4.10 -0.15 -16.19
CA ASP A 113 -4.57 -1.29 -16.96
C ASP A 113 -6.07 -1.12 -17.25
N ASN A 114 -6.60 -1.79 -18.28
CA ASN A 114 -8.03 -1.67 -18.60
C ASN A 114 -8.90 -2.50 -17.66
N GLU A 115 -8.33 -3.56 -17.09
CA GLU A 115 -8.99 -4.49 -16.19
C GLU A 115 -8.66 -4.13 -14.74
N PHE A 116 -7.40 -4.30 -14.31
CA PHE A 116 -6.95 -3.99 -12.96
C PHE A 116 -5.42 -3.99 -12.86
N VAL A 117 -4.89 -3.38 -11.79
CA VAL A 117 -3.47 -3.47 -11.43
C VAL A 117 -3.31 -4.19 -10.09
N GLU A 118 -2.18 -4.87 -9.90
CA GLU A 118 -1.96 -5.77 -8.76
C GLU A 118 -0.76 -5.35 -7.89
N PRO A 119 -0.84 -4.23 -7.14
CA PRO A 119 0.17 -3.89 -6.15
C PRO A 119 0.00 -4.83 -4.93
N LEU A 120 0.42 -6.09 -5.06
CA LEU A 120 0.28 -7.11 -4.01
C LEU A 120 1.54 -7.32 -3.17
N ASN A 121 2.68 -6.84 -3.66
CA ASN A 121 3.97 -7.01 -3.00
C ASN A 121 4.50 -5.65 -2.53
N PRO A 122 5.08 -5.58 -1.32
CA PRO A 122 5.71 -4.36 -0.84
C PRO A 122 6.91 -4.00 -1.71
N MET A 123 7.26 -2.72 -1.73
CA MET A 123 8.54 -2.24 -2.23
C MET A 123 9.69 -2.94 -1.47
N ILE A 124 10.69 -3.45 -2.21
CA ILE A 124 11.82 -4.18 -1.62
C ILE A 124 13.13 -3.40 -1.84
N PHE A 125 13.62 -2.70 -0.82
CA PHE A 125 14.91 -2.01 -0.91
C PHE A 125 16.08 -2.99 -1.07
N LEU A 126 17.04 -2.61 -1.90
CA LEU A 126 18.27 -3.39 -2.03
C LEU A 126 19.13 -3.27 -0.76
N PRO A 127 19.85 -4.33 -0.35
CA PRO A 127 20.74 -4.27 0.81
C PRO A 127 21.77 -3.15 0.64
N LYS A 128 22.01 -2.40 1.73
CA LYS A 128 22.97 -1.28 1.77
C LYS A 128 22.67 -0.14 0.78
N SER A 129 21.43 -0.04 0.27
CA SER A 129 20.98 1.06 -0.56
C SER A 129 19.76 1.72 0.06
N ASN A 130 19.76 3.07 0.10
CA ASN A 130 18.59 3.85 0.51
C ASN A 130 17.79 4.38 -0.69
N ASN A 131 18.28 4.14 -1.91
CA ASN A 131 17.77 4.80 -3.12
C ASN A 131 17.42 3.85 -4.25
N ARG A 132 17.52 2.52 -4.06
CA ARG A 132 17.13 1.52 -5.07
C ARG A 132 16.25 0.45 -4.46
N PHE A 133 15.22 0.07 -5.20
CA PHE A 133 14.26 -0.94 -4.78
C PHE A 133 13.76 -1.78 -5.96
N LEU A 134 13.32 -2.98 -5.64
CA LEU A 134 12.58 -3.85 -6.55
C LEU A 134 11.08 -3.61 -6.39
N TRP A 135 10.36 -3.70 -7.51
CA TRP A 135 8.92 -3.57 -7.63
C TRP A 135 8.38 -4.72 -8.49
N PHE A 136 7.24 -5.29 -8.09
CA PHE A 136 6.51 -6.28 -8.87
C PHE A 136 5.51 -5.57 -9.78
N SER A 137 5.47 -5.95 -11.06
CA SER A 137 4.56 -5.34 -12.03
C SER A 137 4.21 -6.31 -13.14
N GLU A 138 2.97 -6.28 -13.59
CA GLU A 138 2.47 -7.04 -14.75
C GLU A 138 2.48 -6.25 -16.06
N ARG A 139 3.15 -5.09 -16.09
CA ARG A 139 3.09 -4.14 -17.22
C ARG A 139 3.44 -4.68 -18.60
N ASP A 140 4.14 -5.81 -18.69
CA ASP A 140 4.49 -6.46 -19.96
C ASP A 140 3.65 -7.73 -20.23
N GLY A 141 2.58 -7.93 -19.45
CA GLY A 141 1.68 -9.07 -19.49
C GLY A 141 2.06 -10.22 -18.55
N TYR A 142 3.16 -10.13 -17.81
CA TYR A 142 3.55 -11.10 -16.79
C TYR A 142 4.12 -10.40 -15.56
N ASN A 143 3.82 -10.89 -14.35
CA ASN A 143 4.41 -10.32 -13.15
C ASN A 143 5.93 -10.51 -13.13
N HIS A 144 6.67 -9.41 -13.20
CA HIS A 144 8.13 -9.36 -13.19
C HIS A 144 8.68 -8.40 -12.14
N LEU A 145 9.96 -8.56 -11.83
CA LEU A 145 10.71 -7.65 -10.98
C LEU A 145 11.33 -6.53 -11.79
N TYR A 146 11.09 -5.30 -11.37
CA TYR A 146 11.64 -4.07 -11.93
C TYR A 146 12.45 -3.33 -10.88
N LEU A 147 13.68 -2.96 -11.24
CA LEU A 147 14.56 -2.16 -10.41
C LEU A 147 14.33 -0.68 -10.69
N TYR A 148 13.99 0.05 -9.65
CA TYR A 148 13.73 1.48 -9.65
C TYR A 148 14.65 2.21 -8.69
N ASP A 149 14.81 3.53 -8.91
CA ASP A 149 15.32 4.42 -7.89
C ASP A 149 14.21 5.19 -7.17
N THR A 150 14.55 5.81 -6.03
CA THR A 150 13.63 6.63 -5.22
C THR A 150 13.29 7.98 -5.84
N GLU A 151 13.75 8.25 -7.05
CA GLU A 151 13.35 9.38 -7.89
C GLU A 151 12.34 8.96 -8.97
N GLY A 152 11.99 7.68 -9.06
CA GLY A 152 11.00 7.15 -9.99
C GLY A 152 11.57 6.67 -11.31
N ASN A 153 12.89 6.65 -11.48
CA ASN A 153 13.49 6.19 -12.72
C ASN A 153 13.51 4.65 -12.76
N LEU A 154 12.97 4.07 -13.83
CA LEU A 154 13.13 2.64 -14.13
C LEU A 154 14.58 2.40 -14.57
N ILE A 155 15.33 1.65 -13.78
CA ILE A 155 16.74 1.32 -14.06
C ILE A 155 16.82 0.08 -14.94
N LYS A 156 16.09 -0.97 -14.58
CA LYS A 156 16.22 -2.29 -15.23
C LYS A 156 14.99 -3.16 -14.98
N GLN A 157 14.52 -3.85 -16.01
CA GLN A 157 13.68 -5.04 -15.83
C GLN A 157 14.57 -6.24 -15.46
N VAL A 158 14.44 -6.73 -14.23
CA VAL A 158 15.33 -7.75 -13.64
C VAL A 158 14.98 -9.15 -14.14
N THR A 159 13.70 -9.46 -14.25
CA THR A 159 13.18 -10.73 -14.78
C THR A 159 12.40 -10.49 -16.07
N GLN A 160 12.46 -11.41 -17.03
CA GLN A 160 11.88 -11.25 -18.36
C GLN A 160 11.39 -12.59 -18.91
N GLY A 161 10.53 -12.51 -19.92
CA GLY A 161 10.01 -13.67 -20.66
C GLY A 161 8.58 -14.03 -20.29
N LYS A 162 8.08 -15.12 -20.90
CA LYS A 162 6.70 -15.60 -20.71
C LYS A 162 6.57 -16.45 -19.45
N LEU A 163 6.84 -15.86 -18.30
CA LEU A 163 6.79 -16.48 -16.98
C LEU A 163 6.34 -15.47 -15.94
N VAL A 164 5.64 -15.96 -14.91
CA VAL A 164 5.14 -15.15 -13.79
C VAL A 164 6.05 -15.37 -12.59
N ILE A 165 6.59 -14.29 -12.02
CA ILE A 165 7.28 -14.34 -10.74
C ILE A 165 6.23 -14.39 -9.63
N ILE A 166 6.30 -15.44 -8.82
CA ILE A 166 5.34 -15.70 -7.74
C ILE A 166 5.78 -15.15 -6.38
N SER A 167 7.10 -15.06 -6.16
CA SER A 167 7.64 -14.62 -4.87
C SER A 167 9.07 -14.11 -5.01
N PHE A 168 9.46 -13.24 -4.08
CA PHE A 168 10.84 -12.86 -3.82
C PHE A 168 11.26 -13.42 -2.46
N ASN A 169 12.28 -14.29 -2.44
CA ASN A 169 12.66 -15.00 -1.21
C ASN A 169 13.74 -14.27 -0.39
N GLY A 170 14.48 -13.34 -0.97
CA GLY A 170 15.54 -12.61 -0.27
C GLY A 170 16.76 -12.34 -1.11
N PHE A 171 17.74 -11.71 -0.48
CA PHE A 171 19.08 -11.50 -1.03
C PHE A 171 20.04 -12.50 -0.39
N ASP A 172 20.90 -13.11 -1.21
CA ASP A 172 22.01 -13.90 -0.68
C ASP A 172 23.16 -13.00 -0.22
N LYS A 173 23.95 -13.48 0.74
CA LYS A 173 25.16 -12.81 1.18
C LYS A 173 26.24 -13.07 0.13
N THR A 174 26.55 -12.06 -0.66
CA THR A 174 27.83 -12.00 -1.40
C THR A 174 28.97 -11.68 -0.44
#